data_AF-A0A261FUP7-F1
#
_entry.id   AF-A0A261FUP7-F1
#
_cell.length_a   1.000
_cell.length_b   1.000
_cell.length_c   1.000
_cell.angle_alpha   90.00
_cell.angle_beta   90.00
_cell.angle_gamma   90.00
#
_symmetry.space_group_name_H-M   'P 1'
#
loop_
_entity.id
_entity.type
_entity.pdbx_description
1 polymer ?
#
loop_
_entity_poly.entity_id
_entity_poly.type
_entity_poly.pdbx_seq_one_letter_code
_entity_poly.pdbx_strand_id
1 'polypeptide(L)'
;MARYSKEQRRRAVELYVRYECCAADVIRELGYPSREALRMWHHDWLEEQRTGVPSSRGERYARYTAEQKRAAVDHYLTHGRRASRTIRRLGYPSKTLLAAWIDELAPGERRLCHGPIPEELKREAVLRVASGEMRSRQAAEELGVDSSVVRNWKRQLLGETKGAAVA
;
A
#
# COMPACT_ATOMS: atom_id res chain seq x y z
N MET A 1 16.04 -8.14 -16.00
CA MET A 1 16.00 -6.71 -16.38
C MET A 1 15.78 -5.88 -15.14
N ALA A 2 16.64 -4.91 -14.85
CA ALA A 2 16.50 -4.02 -13.69
C ALA A 2 15.18 -3.25 -13.76
N ARG A 3 14.42 -3.25 -12.67
CA ARG A 3 13.08 -2.66 -12.60
C ARG A 3 13.19 -1.19 -12.18
N TYR A 4 13.42 -0.31 -13.15
CA TYR A 4 13.47 1.14 -12.92
C TYR A 4 12.06 1.71 -12.74
N SER A 5 11.88 2.56 -11.72
CA SER A 5 10.60 3.24 -11.42
C SER A 5 10.22 4.25 -12.50
N LYS A 6 8.94 4.67 -12.54
CA LYS A 6 8.46 5.67 -13.51
C LYS A 6 9.21 7.00 -13.34
N GLU A 7 9.44 7.42 -12.10
CA GLU A 7 10.21 8.61 -11.74
C GLU A 7 11.66 8.53 -12.22
N GLN A 8 12.32 7.38 -12.05
CA GLN A 8 13.69 7.18 -12.52
C GLN A 8 13.79 7.27 -14.05
N ARG A 9 12.81 6.71 -14.78
CA ARG A 9 12.75 6.80 -16.24
C ARG A 9 12.54 8.24 -16.70
N ARG A 10 11.60 8.95 -16.06
CA ARG A 10 11.32 10.36 -16.35
C ARG A 10 12.56 11.23 -16.17
N ARG A 11 13.24 11.11 -15.02
CA ARG A 11 14.47 11.86 -14.74
C ARG A 11 15.58 11.57 -15.77
N ALA A 12 15.72 10.31 -16.19
CA ALA A 12 16.71 9.93 -17.19
C ALA A 12 16.40 10.55 -18.57
N VAL A 13 15.13 10.57 -18.98
CA VAL A 13 14.71 11.20 -20.25
C VAL A 13 14.86 12.72 -20.21
N GLU A 14 14.52 13.37 -19.09
CA GLU A 14 14.71 14.82 -18.91
C GLU A 14 16.20 15.22 -19.01
N LEU A 15 17.09 14.44 -18.41
CA LEU A 15 18.54 14.64 -18.54
C LEU A 15 19.04 14.36 -19.96
N TYR A 16 18.47 13.37 -20.64
CA TYR A 16 18.83 13.05 -22.02
C TYR A 16 18.47 14.19 -22.99
N VAL A 17 17.33 14.84 -22.81
CA VAL A 17 16.96 16.03 -23.59
C VAL A 17 17.87 17.21 -23.25
N ARG A 18 18.18 17.41 -21.96
CA ARG A 18 19.09 18.48 -21.50
C ARG A 18 20.50 18.36 -22.08
N TYR A 19 21.01 17.14 -22.22
CA TYR A 19 22.33 16.86 -22.80
C TYR A 19 22.29 16.60 -24.32
N GLU A 20 21.31 17.17 -25.03
CA GLU A 20 21.22 17.09 -26.50
C GLU A 20 21.30 15.65 -27.04
N CYS A 21 20.63 14.71 -26.36
CA CYS A 21 20.64 13.28 -26.68
C CYS A 21 21.99 12.56 -26.46
N CYS A 22 22.88 13.10 -25.64
CA CYS A 22 24.10 12.40 -25.24
C CYS A 22 23.82 11.35 -24.16
N ALA A 23 23.68 10.09 -24.58
CA ALA A 23 23.47 8.98 -23.65
C ALA A 23 24.67 8.74 -22.72
N ALA A 24 25.89 9.05 -23.16
CA ALA A 24 27.10 8.82 -22.37
C ALA A 24 27.14 9.72 -21.13
N ASP A 25 26.74 10.98 -21.26
CA ASP A 25 26.71 11.93 -20.14
C ASP A 25 25.63 11.57 -19.11
N VAL A 26 24.45 11.15 -19.58
CA VAL A 26 23.37 10.65 -18.70
C VAL A 26 23.82 9.43 -17.90
N ILE A 27 24.51 8.49 -18.56
CA ILE A 27 25.02 7.27 -17.90
C ILE A 27 26.14 7.60 -16.91
N ARG A 28 27.02 8.55 -17.25
CA ARG A 28 28.08 9.02 -16.35
C ARG A 28 27.52 9.67 -15.09
N GLU A 29 26.44 10.42 -15.21
CA GLU A 29 25.81 11.12 -14.08
C GLU A 29 24.93 10.21 -13.22
N LEU A 30 24.08 9.40 -13.85
CA LEU A 30 23.11 8.57 -13.12
C LEU A 30 23.64 7.17 -12.77
N GLY A 31 24.63 6.65 -13.49
CA GLY A 31 25.14 5.27 -13.35
C GLY A 31 24.19 4.19 -13.90
N TYR A 32 23.03 4.60 -14.40
CA TYR A 32 22.00 3.82 -15.08
C TYR A 32 21.28 4.79 -16.06
N PRO A 33 20.46 4.38 -17.04
CA PRO A 33 20.18 3.04 -17.57
C PRO A 33 21.14 2.65 -18.71
N SER A 34 20.88 1.55 -19.44
CA SER A 34 21.64 1.27 -20.67
C SER A 34 21.30 2.26 -21.79
N ARG A 35 22.24 2.46 -22.73
CA ARG A 35 22.06 3.37 -23.89
C ARG A 35 20.80 3.05 -24.70
N GLU A 36 20.48 1.77 -24.85
CA GLU A 36 19.28 1.31 -25.57
C GLU A 36 18.00 1.60 -24.79
N ALA A 37 17.99 1.37 -23.48
CA ALA A 37 16.85 1.69 -22.63
C ALA A 37 16.54 3.19 -22.66
N LEU A 38 17.57 4.05 -22.66
CA LEU A 38 17.41 5.49 -22.72
C LEU A 38 16.78 5.96 -24.03
N ARG A 39 17.22 5.42 -25.18
CA ARG A 39 16.60 5.72 -26.49
C ARG A 39 15.14 5.27 -26.54
N MET A 40 14.83 4.08 -26.03
CA MET A 40 13.45 3.62 -25.97
C MET A 40 12.57 4.52 -25.10
N TRP A 41 13.06 4.92 -23.91
CA TRP A 41 12.31 5.82 -23.03
C TRP A 41 12.11 7.20 -23.64
N HIS A 42 13.10 7.72 -24.36
CA HIS A 42 12.97 8.98 -25.09
C HIS A 42 11.94 8.89 -26.22
N HIS A 43 11.92 7.78 -26.98
CA HIS A 43 10.90 7.55 -28.01
C HIS A 43 9.49 7.48 -27.40
N ASP A 44 9.33 6.71 -26.32
CA ASP A 44 8.06 6.59 -25.60
C ASP A 44 7.59 7.95 -25.07
N TRP A 45 8.52 8.80 -24.58
CA TRP A 45 8.22 10.15 -24.12
C TRP A 45 7.79 11.08 -25.26
N LEU A 46 8.44 11.01 -26.43
CA LEU A 46 8.03 11.77 -27.62
C LEU A 46 6.65 11.35 -28.12
N GLU A 47 6.34 10.05 -28.08
CA GLU A 47 4.99 9.55 -28.41
C GLU A 47 3.94 10.04 -27.41
N GLU A 48 4.27 10.07 -26.11
CA GLU A 48 3.40 10.62 -25.07
C GLU A 48 3.16 12.13 -25.26
N GLN A 49 4.19 12.90 -25.62
CA GLN A 49 4.04 14.33 -25.95
C GLN A 49 3.18 14.55 -27.21
N ARG A 50 3.31 13.67 -28.21
CA ARG A 50 2.58 13.78 -29.49
C ARG A 50 1.11 13.36 -29.37
N THR A 51 0.82 12.34 -28.58
CA THR A 51 -0.51 11.72 -28.50
C THR A 51 -1.26 12.06 -27.22
N GLY A 52 -0.58 12.56 -26.19
CA GLY A 52 -1.11 12.73 -24.84
C GLY A 52 -1.35 11.39 -24.11
N VAL A 53 -1.00 10.25 -24.74
CA VAL A 53 -1.23 8.91 -24.19
C VAL A 53 0.09 8.35 -23.65
N PRO A 54 0.17 8.00 -22.35
CA PRO A 54 1.37 7.40 -21.79
C PRO A 54 1.71 6.05 -22.45
N SER A 55 3.01 5.76 -22.62
CA SER A 55 3.46 4.47 -23.15
C SER A 55 3.10 3.31 -22.22
N SER A 56 2.38 2.32 -22.76
CA SER A 56 2.07 1.05 -22.10
C SER A 56 3.20 0.01 -22.19
N ARG A 57 4.35 0.33 -22.83
CA ARG A 57 5.49 -0.63 -22.92
C ARG A 57 6.06 -0.97 -21.54
N GLY A 58 6.03 -0.04 -20.59
CA GLY A 58 6.38 -0.32 -19.19
C GLY A 58 5.38 -1.28 -18.52
N GLU A 59 4.12 -1.23 -18.94
CA GLU A 59 3.03 -2.07 -18.44
C GLU A 59 3.09 -3.50 -19.02
N ARG A 60 3.72 -3.70 -20.18
CA ARG A 60 3.97 -5.04 -20.76
C ARG A 60 4.72 -5.98 -19.81
N TYR A 61 5.50 -5.41 -18.88
CA TYR A 61 6.21 -6.15 -17.83
C TYR A 61 5.55 -6.03 -16.44
N ALA A 62 4.48 -5.25 -16.32
CA ALA A 62 3.66 -5.25 -15.13
C ALA A 62 2.84 -6.55 -15.10
N ARG A 63 2.90 -7.27 -13.98
CA ARG A 63 2.14 -8.51 -13.78
C ARG A 63 0.62 -8.30 -13.86
N TYR A 64 0.15 -7.06 -13.71
CA TYR A 64 -1.26 -6.67 -13.72
C TYR A 64 -1.45 -5.37 -14.50
N THR A 65 -2.56 -5.27 -15.24
CA THR A 65 -2.90 -4.07 -16.03
C THR A 65 -3.46 -2.95 -15.15
N ALA A 66 -3.44 -1.70 -15.66
CA ALA A 66 -4.05 -0.56 -14.97
C ALA A 66 -5.56 -0.75 -14.75
N GLU A 67 -6.25 -1.41 -15.68
CA GLU A 67 -7.67 -1.77 -15.56
C GLU A 67 -7.92 -2.77 -14.44
N GLN A 68 -7.11 -3.83 -14.36
CA GLN A 68 -7.17 -4.82 -13.27
C GLN A 68 -6.94 -4.17 -11.91
N LYS A 69 -5.98 -3.23 -11.85
CA LYS A 69 -5.72 -2.43 -10.65
C LYS A 69 -6.93 -1.59 -10.25
N ARG A 70 -7.53 -0.85 -11.19
CA ARG A 70 -8.74 -0.05 -10.95
C ARG A 70 -9.92 -0.91 -10.51
N ALA A 71 -10.19 -2.02 -11.20
CA ALA A 71 -11.26 -2.95 -10.85
C ALA A 71 -11.08 -3.54 -9.44
N ALA A 72 -9.85 -3.86 -9.04
CA ALA A 72 -9.56 -4.35 -7.70
C ALA A 72 -9.82 -3.29 -6.61
N VAL A 73 -9.41 -2.04 -6.85
CA VAL A 73 -9.65 -0.93 -5.92
C VAL A 73 -11.13 -0.57 -5.86
N ASP A 74 -11.82 -0.48 -6.98
CA ASP A 74 -13.24 -0.18 -7.06
C ASP A 74 -14.11 -1.23 -6.34
N HIS A 75 -13.81 -2.52 -6.57
CA HIS A 75 -14.46 -3.59 -5.83
C HIS A 75 -14.22 -3.48 -4.32
N TYR A 76 -13.00 -3.13 -3.89
CA TYR A 76 -12.69 -2.92 -2.48
C TYR A 76 -13.51 -1.78 -1.85
N LEU A 77 -13.63 -0.64 -2.54
CA LEU A 77 -14.39 0.51 -2.06
C LEU A 77 -15.89 0.20 -1.98
N THR A 78 -16.44 -0.43 -3.02
CA THR A 78 -17.87 -0.76 -3.11
C THR A 78 -18.30 -1.88 -2.14
N HIS A 79 -17.43 -2.87 -1.86
CA HIS A 79 -17.78 -4.07 -1.08
C HIS A 79 -17.35 -3.99 0.39
N GLY A 80 -17.40 -2.80 0.98
CA GLY A 80 -17.22 -2.59 2.42
C GLY A 80 -15.77 -2.65 2.91
N ARG A 81 -14.80 -2.32 2.03
CA ARG A 81 -13.38 -2.12 2.37
C ARG A 81 -12.72 -3.33 3.04
N ARG A 82 -13.15 -4.54 2.64
CA ARG A 82 -12.58 -5.82 3.13
C ARG A 82 -11.66 -6.44 2.09
N ALA A 83 -10.34 -6.28 2.29
CA ALA A 83 -9.31 -6.79 1.37
C ALA A 83 -9.49 -8.29 1.08
N SER A 84 -9.71 -9.12 2.11
CA SER A 84 -9.88 -10.57 1.93
C SER A 84 -11.05 -10.96 1.02
N ARG A 85 -12.14 -10.17 1.02
CA ARG A 85 -13.32 -10.44 0.18
C ARG A 85 -13.01 -10.14 -1.28
N THR A 86 -12.32 -9.04 -1.55
CA THR A 86 -11.85 -8.65 -2.89
C THR A 86 -10.88 -9.69 -3.46
N ILE A 87 -9.91 -10.13 -2.65
CA ILE A 87 -8.91 -11.13 -3.07
C ILE A 87 -9.58 -12.47 -3.38
N ARG A 88 -10.51 -12.93 -2.52
CA ARG A 88 -11.24 -14.19 -2.75
C ARG A 88 -12.13 -14.14 -3.99
N ARG A 89 -12.67 -12.96 -4.33
CA ARG A 89 -13.53 -12.77 -5.50
C ARG A 89 -12.75 -12.72 -6.81
N LEU A 90 -11.64 -11.98 -6.83
CA LEU A 90 -10.87 -11.72 -8.04
C LEU A 90 -9.74 -12.75 -8.28
N GLY A 91 -9.30 -13.46 -7.25
CA GLY A 91 -8.18 -14.42 -7.32
C GLY A 91 -6.79 -13.77 -7.37
N TYR A 92 -6.75 -12.45 -7.47
CA TYR A 92 -5.63 -11.54 -7.38
C TYR A 92 -6.18 -10.21 -6.82
N PRO A 93 -5.39 -9.19 -6.46
CA PRO A 93 -3.96 -9.16 -6.11
C PRO A 93 -3.69 -9.70 -4.69
N SER A 94 -2.43 -9.68 -4.22
CA SER A 94 -2.11 -9.96 -2.80
C SER A 94 -2.58 -8.82 -1.88
N LYS A 95 -2.72 -9.07 -0.58
CA LYS A 95 -3.17 -8.06 0.40
C LYS A 95 -2.28 -6.81 0.43
N THR A 96 -0.95 -7.00 0.36
CA THR A 96 0.03 -5.90 0.34
C THR A 96 -0.04 -5.10 -0.96
N LEU A 97 -0.24 -5.78 -2.08
CA LEU A 97 -0.36 -5.14 -3.39
C LEU A 97 -1.67 -4.36 -3.52
N LEU A 98 -2.78 -4.91 -3.02
CA LEU A 98 -4.05 -4.20 -2.94
C LEU A 98 -3.93 -2.93 -2.08
N ALA A 99 -3.24 -3.01 -0.94
CA ALA A 99 -3.00 -1.86 -0.09
C ALA A 99 -2.20 -0.77 -0.82
N ALA A 100 -1.11 -1.13 -1.49
CA ALA A 100 -0.33 -0.19 -2.29
C ALA A 100 -1.16 0.45 -3.42
N TRP A 101 -2.03 -0.31 -4.07
CA TRP A 101 -2.92 0.21 -5.11
C TRP A 101 -3.99 1.16 -4.57
N ILE A 102 -4.52 0.89 -3.37
CA ILE A 102 -5.43 1.79 -2.68
C ILE A 102 -4.68 3.06 -2.28
N ASP A 103 -3.48 2.96 -1.72
CA ASP A 103 -2.70 4.13 -1.31
C ASP A 103 -2.34 5.03 -2.51
N GLU A 104 -2.16 4.46 -3.70
CA GLU A 104 -1.90 5.19 -4.94
C GLU A 104 -3.16 5.79 -5.59
N LEU A 105 -4.29 5.05 -5.62
CA LEU A 105 -5.51 5.48 -6.32
C LEU A 105 -6.54 6.20 -5.43
N ALA A 106 -6.51 5.94 -4.13
CA ALA A 106 -7.46 6.45 -3.15
C ALA A 106 -6.78 6.60 -1.78
N PRO A 107 -5.84 7.56 -1.64
CA PRO A 107 -5.11 7.77 -0.40
C PRO A 107 -6.08 8.06 0.75
N GLY A 108 -5.94 7.35 1.87
CA GLY A 108 -6.80 7.52 3.06
C GLY A 108 -8.08 6.68 3.07
N GLU A 109 -8.50 6.10 1.94
CA GLU A 109 -9.69 5.24 1.89
C GLU A 109 -9.41 3.80 2.35
N ARG A 110 -8.13 3.46 2.52
CA ARG A 110 -7.69 2.19 3.09
C ARG A 110 -8.20 2.09 4.52
N ARG A 111 -9.03 1.08 4.79
CA ARG A 111 -9.32 0.68 6.16
C ARG A 111 -8.01 0.19 6.78
N LEU A 112 -7.38 1.06 7.56
CA LEU A 112 -6.21 0.72 8.36
C LEU A 112 -6.67 -0.37 9.34
N CYS A 113 -6.29 -1.62 9.07
CA CYS A 113 -6.07 -2.51 10.19
C CYS A 113 -4.87 -1.90 10.90
N HIS A 114 -5.12 -1.12 11.95
CA HIS A 114 -4.05 -0.55 12.76
C HIS A 114 -3.03 -1.67 13.04
N GLY A 115 -1.74 -1.31 12.95
CA GLY A 115 -0.66 -2.19 13.38
C GLY A 115 -0.85 -2.63 14.84
N PRO A 116 0.08 -3.41 15.41
CA PRO A 116 0.01 -3.78 16.82
C PRO A 116 -0.27 -2.52 17.65
N ILE A 117 -1.43 -2.51 18.31
CA ILE A 117 -1.86 -1.38 19.13
C ILE A 117 -0.87 -1.27 20.28
N PRO A 118 -0.33 -0.07 20.55
CA PRO A 118 0.53 0.16 21.70
C PRO A 118 -0.06 -0.48 22.96
N GLU A 119 0.78 -1.20 23.70
CA GLU A 119 0.33 -1.99 24.85
C GLU A 119 -0.34 -1.09 25.91
N GLU A 120 0.05 0.19 25.96
CA GLU A 120 -0.55 1.24 26.79
C GLU A 120 -2.03 1.45 26.47
N LEU A 121 -2.38 1.65 25.19
CA LEU A 121 -3.77 1.84 24.74
C LEU A 121 -4.59 0.57 24.97
N LYS A 122 -3.97 -0.61 24.79
CA LYS A 122 -4.59 -1.90 25.09
C LYS A 122 -4.92 -2.04 26.57
N ARG A 123 -4.00 -1.67 27.47
CA ARG A 123 -4.21 -1.72 28.93
C ARG A 123 -5.28 -0.72 29.37
N GLU A 124 -5.24 0.52 28.87
CA GLU A 124 -6.24 1.54 29.18
C GLU A 124 -7.66 1.10 28.76
N ALA A 125 -7.80 0.56 27.54
CA ALA A 125 -9.07 0.04 27.08
C ALA A 125 -9.59 -1.12 27.93
N VAL A 126 -8.70 -2.02 28.39
CA VAL A 126 -9.09 -3.11 29.29
C VAL A 126 -9.47 -2.59 30.68
N LEU A 127 -8.75 -1.60 31.21
CA LEU A 127 -9.06 -0.96 32.49
C LEU A 127 -10.46 -0.35 32.48
N ARG A 128 -10.78 0.50 31.49
CA ARG A 128 -12.11 1.14 31.37
C ARG A 128 -13.25 0.12 31.18
N VAL A 129 -12.98 -1.00 30.51
CA VAL A 129 -13.94 -2.10 30.33
C VAL A 129 -14.05 -3.02 31.57
N ALA A 130 -13.02 -3.04 32.42
CA ALA A 130 -13.02 -3.78 33.67
C ALA A 130 -13.67 -2.98 34.80
N SER A 131 -13.45 -1.66 34.86
CA SER A 131 -14.08 -0.74 35.81
C SER A 131 -15.57 -0.52 35.52
N GLY A 132 -16.04 -0.88 34.33
CA GLY A 132 -17.43 -0.73 33.92
C GLY A 132 -17.76 0.66 33.37
N GLU A 133 -16.77 1.55 33.27
CA GLU A 133 -16.90 2.88 32.64
C GLU A 133 -17.31 2.78 31.17
N MET A 134 -16.87 1.73 30.46
CA MET A 134 -17.10 1.59 29.04
C MET A 134 -17.44 0.16 28.62
N ARG A 135 -18.35 0.00 27.65
CA ARG A 135 -18.63 -1.32 27.06
C ARG A 135 -17.50 -1.71 26.10
N SER A 136 -17.21 -3.00 25.99
CA SER A 136 -16.19 -3.53 25.05
C SER A 136 -16.41 -3.13 23.60
N ARG A 137 -17.65 -2.79 23.22
CA ARG A 137 -18.00 -2.29 21.88
C ARG A 137 -17.52 -0.84 21.66
N GLN A 138 -17.68 0.02 22.66
CA GLN A 138 -17.29 1.43 22.58
C GLN A 138 -15.77 1.57 22.58
N ALA A 139 -15.07 0.82 23.44
CA ALA A 139 -13.60 0.77 23.44
C ALA A 139 -13.02 0.25 22.11
N ALA A 140 -13.76 -0.65 21.46
CA ALA A 140 -13.40 -1.16 20.14
C ALA A 140 -13.60 -0.13 19.03
N GLU A 141 -14.68 0.66 19.10
CA GLU A 141 -14.94 1.75 18.16
C GLU A 141 -13.89 2.86 18.28
N GLU A 142 -13.51 3.27 19.51
CA GLU A 142 -12.46 4.27 19.75
C GLU A 142 -11.09 3.84 19.20
N LEU A 143 -10.75 2.56 19.33
CA LEU A 143 -9.48 2.00 18.87
C LEU A 143 -9.54 1.44 17.43
N GLY A 144 -10.70 1.53 16.77
CA GLY A 144 -10.90 0.99 15.41
C GLY A 144 -10.72 -0.54 15.31
N VAL A 145 -10.86 -1.27 16.42
CA VAL A 145 -10.73 -2.74 16.49
C VAL A 145 -12.08 -3.42 16.57
N ASP A 146 -12.09 -4.75 16.40
CA ASP A 146 -13.30 -5.53 16.65
C ASP A 146 -13.52 -5.73 18.16
N SER A 147 -14.78 -5.67 18.61
CA SER A 147 -15.14 -5.88 20.02
C SER A 147 -14.69 -7.24 20.60
N SER A 148 -14.49 -8.25 19.74
CA SER A 148 -13.92 -9.54 20.14
C SER A 148 -12.46 -9.45 20.57
N VAL A 149 -11.69 -8.54 19.98
CA VAL A 149 -10.29 -8.29 20.31
C VAL A 149 -10.17 -7.70 21.71
N VAL A 150 -11.00 -6.72 22.06
CA VAL A 150 -11.06 -6.11 23.40
C VAL A 150 -11.45 -7.15 24.46
N ARG A 151 -12.42 -8.03 24.16
CA ARG A 151 -12.77 -9.15 25.06
C ARG A 151 -11.62 -10.15 25.24
N ASN A 152 -10.85 -10.42 24.19
CA ASN A 152 -9.67 -11.27 24.28
C ASN A 152 -8.56 -10.62 25.12
N TRP A 153 -8.30 -9.32 24.95
CA TRP A 153 -7.33 -8.59 25.79
C TRP A 153 -7.74 -8.62 27.26
N LYS A 154 -9.03 -8.40 27.57
CA LYS A 154 -9.54 -8.49 28.93
C LYS A 154 -9.31 -9.88 29.53
N ARG A 155 -9.52 -10.95 28.75
CA ARG A 155 -9.26 -12.34 29.21
C ARG A 155 -7.78 -12.63 29.42
N GLN A 156 -6.90 -12.14 28.55
CA GLN A 156 -5.46 -12.33 28.69
C GLN A 156 -4.92 -11.57 29.90
N LEU A 157 -5.16 -10.26 29.97
CA LEU A 157 -4.58 -9.39 31.01
C LEU A 157 -5.15 -9.68 32.41
N LEU A 158 -6.46 -10.00 32.51
CA LEU A 158 -7.06 -10.37 33.81
C LEU A 158 -6.87 -11.86 34.17
N GLY A 159 -6.62 -12.70 33.18
CA GLY A 159 -6.29 -14.12 33.37
C GLY A 159 -4.87 -14.30 33.89
N GLU A 160 -3.91 -13.56 33.34
CA GLU A 160 -2.51 -13.53 33.78
C GLU A 160 -2.37 -13.02 35.22
N THR A 161 -3.16 -12.01 35.64
CA THR A 161 -3.17 -11.55 37.04
C THR A 161 -3.64 -12.59 38.05
N LYS A 162 -4.49 -13.56 37.66
CA LYS A 162 -4.88 -14.66 38.57
C LYS A 162 -3.78 -15.71 38.72
N GLY A 163 -2.93 -15.87 37.72
CA GLY A 163 -1.76 -16.76 37.79
C GLY A 163 -0.61 -16.16 38.63
N ALA A 164 -0.48 -14.83 38.64
CA ALA A 164 0.57 -14.15 39.40
C ALA A 164 0.25 -13.97 40.92
N ALA A 165 -0.99 -14.22 41.35
CA ALA A 165 -1.40 -14.13 42.76
C ALA A 165 -1.21 -15.44 43.54
N VAL A 166 -0.63 -16.48 42.92
CA VAL A 166 -0.22 -17.75 43.56
C VAL A 166 1.26 -17.98 43.27
N ALA A 167 2.12 -17.20 43.92
CA ALA A 167 3.56 -17.44 44.03
C ALA A 167 4.06 -16.88 45.35
#